data_AF-A0A392SMR0-F1
#
_entry.id   AF-A0A392SMR0-F1
#
_cell.length_a   1.000
_cell.length_b   1.000
_cell.length_c   1.000
_cell.angle_alpha   90.00
_cell.angle_beta   90.00
_cell.angle_gamma   90.00
#
_symmetry.space_group_name_H-M   'P 1'
#
loop_
_entity.id
_entity.type
_entity.pdbx_description
1 polymer ?
#
loop_
_entity_poly.entity_id
_entity_poly.type
_entity_poly.pdbx_seq_one_letter_code
_entity_poly.pdbx_strand_id
1 'polypeptide(L)' 'MKEMRKSKGCNVLNLIREFEMQRMKESETIKEYSDKLLSIINNVRLLGTEFSVTRIVQKILVTVPE' A
#
# COMPACT_ATOMS: atom_id res chain seq x y z
N MET A 1 -15.19 -20.13 16.65
CA MET A 1 -15.01 -18.68 16.36
C MET A 1 -13.60 -18.12 16.67
N LYS A 2 -12.53 -18.93 16.70
CA LYS A 2 -11.14 -18.44 16.97
C LYS A 2 -10.27 -18.28 15.71
N GLU A 3 -10.66 -18.85 14.57
CA GLU A 3 -9.83 -18.84 13.35
C GLU A 3 -10.04 -17.62 12.44
N MET A 4 -11.22 -16.98 12.47
CA MET A 4 -11.55 -15.85 11.59
C MET A 4 -10.81 -14.55 11.96
N ARG A 5 -10.26 -14.47 13.18
CA ARG A 5 -9.48 -13.30 13.64
C ARG A 5 -8.04 -13.29 13.09
N LYS A 6 -7.51 -14.47 12.72
CA LYS A 6 -6.19 -14.60 12.06
C LYS A 6 -6.22 -14.11 10.61
N SER A 7 -7.33 -14.28 9.88
CA SER A 7 -7.38 -13.93 8.45
C SER A 7 -7.33 -12.41 8.22
N LYS A 8 -8.09 -11.61 8.96
CA LYS A 8 -8.10 -10.13 8.78
C LYS A 8 -6.75 -9.47 9.11
N GLY A 9 -6.12 -9.86 10.22
CA GLY A 9 -4.82 -9.31 10.62
C GLY A 9 -3.67 -9.76 9.71
N CYS A 10 -3.68 -11.01 9.25
CA CYS A 10 -2.74 -11.51 8.24
C CYS A 10 -2.89 -10.74 6.92
N ASN A 11 -4.13 -10.42 6.53
CA ASN A 11 -4.40 -9.66 5.31
C ASN A 11 -3.86 -8.21 5.37
N VAL A 12 -4.00 -7.51 6.49
CA VAL A 12 -3.46 -6.14 6.64
C VAL A 12 -1.93 -6.14 6.58
N LEU A 13 -1.27 -7.06 7.30
CA LEU A 13 0.19 -7.14 7.29
C LEU A 13 0.75 -7.47 5.90
N ASN A 14 0.05 -8.32 5.14
CA ASN A 14 0.43 -8.64 3.77
C ASN A 14 0.30 -7.41 2.85
N LEU A 15 -0.77 -6.63 2.96
CA LEU A 15 -0.97 -5.40 2.18
C LEU A 15 0.07 -4.33 2.53
N ILE A 16 0.41 -4.17 3.81
CA ILE A 16 1.47 -3.25 4.24
C ILE A 16 2.81 -3.70 3.64
N ARG A 17 3.12 -5.00 3.67
CA ARG A 17 4.33 -5.54 3.05
C ARG A 17 4.34 -5.31 1.54
N GLU A 18 3.21 -5.52 0.86
CA GLU A 18 3.05 -5.23 -0.57
C GLU A 18 3.33 -3.75 -0.88
N PHE A 19 2.76 -2.83 -0.10
CA PHE A 19 3.02 -1.40 -0.21
C PHE A 19 4.52 -1.08 -0.06
N GLU A 20 5.18 -1.65 0.94
CA GLU A 20 6.61 -1.40 1.19
C GLU A 20 7.52 -1.98 0.10
N MET A 21 7.17 -3.15 -0.46
CA MET A 21 7.93 -3.77 -1.55
C MET A 21 7.64 -3.13 -2.91
N GLN A 22 6.59 -2.30 -3.03
CA GLN A 22 6.20 -1.72 -4.30
C GLN A 22 7.24 -0.71 -4.80
N ARG A 23 7.68 -0.86 -6.05
CA ARG A 23 8.66 0.01 -6.72
C ARG A 23 8.10 0.49 -8.06
N MET A 24 8.40 1.73 -8.41
CA MET A 24 8.03 2.28 -9.71
C MET A 24 8.92 1.65 -10.79
N LYS A 25 8.32 1.20 -11.88
CA LYS A 25 9.05 0.75 -13.07
C LYS A 25 9.43 1.95 -13.93
N GLU A 26 10.51 1.83 -14.69
CA GLU A 26 10.96 2.89 -15.62
C GLU A 26 9.90 3.23 -16.68
N SER A 27 9.06 2.27 -17.06
CA SER A 27 8.00 2.45 -18.05
C SER A 27 6.69 3.00 -17.47
N GLU A 28 6.57 3.12 -16.14
CA GLU A 28 5.36 3.59 -15.49
C GLU A 28 5.38 5.12 -15.37
N THR A 29 4.23 5.74 -15.54
CA THR A 29 4.04 7.14 -15.16
C THR A 29 3.85 7.26 -13.64
N ILE A 30 4.15 8.45 -13.10
CA ILE A 30 3.92 8.75 -11.67
C ILE A 30 2.45 8.48 -11.29
N LYS A 31 1.52 8.82 -12.18
CA LYS A 31 0.09 8.57 -11.97
C LYS A 31 -0.20 7.08 -11.80
N GLU A 32 0.24 6.24 -12.74
CA GLU A 32 0.01 4.79 -12.67
C GLU A 32 0.62 4.17 -11.41
N TYR A 33 1.80 4.61 -11.02
CA TYR A 33 2.43 4.17 -9.77
C TYR A 33 1.61 4.60 -8.54
N SER A 34 1.19 5.87 -8.50
CA SER A 34 0.37 6.40 -7.41
C SER A 34 -0.99 5.71 -7.28
N ASP A 35 -1.63 5.36 -8.40
CA ASP A 35 -2.91 4.64 -8.43
C ASP A 35 -2.76 3.23 -7.82
N LYS A 36 -1.62 2.55 -8.06
CA LYS A 36 -1.32 1.25 -7.43
C LYS A 36 -1.13 1.36 -5.93
N LEU A 37 -0.37 2.35 -5.46
CA LEU A 37 -0.19 2.58 -4.03
C LEU A 37 -1.53 2.89 -3.35
N LEU A 38 -2.37 3.69 -3.99
CA LEU A 38 -3.69 4.05 -3.48
C LEU A 38 -4.62 2.83 -3.38
N SER A 39 -4.58 1.92 -4.37
CA SER A 39 -5.36 0.68 -4.36
C SER A 39 -5.04 -0.19 -3.13
N ILE A 40 -3.76 -0.37 -2.80
CA ILE A 40 -3.33 -1.14 -1.63
C ILE A 40 -3.85 -0.49 -0.34
N ILE A 41 -3.78 0.83 -0.23
CA ILE A 41 -4.21 1.57 0.96
C ILE A 41 -5.72 1.56 1.12
N ASN A 42 -6.47 1.65 0.03
CA ASN A 42 -7.92 1.51 0.08
C ASN A 42 -8.30 0.14 0.64
N ASN A 43 -7.59 -0.95 0.25
CA ASN A 43 -7.81 -2.27 0.84
C ASN A 43 -7.46 -2.32 2.34
N VAL A 44 -6.38 -1.66 2.78
CA VAL A 44 -6.03 -1.56 4.21
C VAL A 44 -7.13 -0.82 4.99
N ARG A 45 -7.65 0.28 4.46
CA ARG A 45 -8.74 1.07 5.06
C ARG A 45 -10.05 0.31 5.10
N LEU A 46 -10.39 -0.45 4.05
CA LEU A 46 -11.56 -1.33 4.03
C LEU A 46 -11.50 -2.42 5.11
N LEU A 47 -10.30 -2.83 5.52
CA LEU A 47 -10.09 -3.75 6.65
C LEU A 47 -10.17 -3.05 8.02
N GLY A 48 -10.48 -1.76 8.05
CA GLY A 48 -10.64 -0.95 9.27
C GLY A 48 -9.32 -0.49 9.90
N THR A 49 -8.23 -0.52 9.13
CA THR A 49 -6.92 -0.03 9.59
C THR A 49 -6.63 1.33 8.96
N GLU A 50 -6.34 2.31 9.81
CA GLU A 50 -5.91 3.63 9.35
C GLU A 50 -4.52 3.56 8.71
N PHE A 51 -4.38 4.25 7.57
CA PHE A 51 -3.12 4.36 6.86
C PHE A 51 -2.94 5.77 6.32
N SER A 52 -1.82 6.40 6.68
CA SER A 52 -1.57 7.83 6.44
C SER A 52 -1.28 8.14 4.97
N VAL A 53 -1.92 9.20 4.47
CA VAL A 53 -1.65 9.76 3.13
C VAL A 53 -0.21 10.28 3.03
N THR A 54 0.37 10.78 4.12
CA THR A 54 1.78 11.22 4.17
C THR A 54 2.74 10.12 3.76
N ARG A 55 2.44 8.85 4.10
CA ARG A 55 3.28 7.70 3.75
C ARG A 55 3.27 7.41 2.26
N ILE A 56 2.18 7.72 1.56
CA ILE A 56 2.09 7.63 0.08
C ILE A 56 3.00 8.66 -0.55
N VAL A 57 2.90 9.91 -0.09
CA VAL A 57 3.68 11.04 -0.61
C VAL A 57 5.17 10.75 -0.42
N GLN A 58 5.57 10.33 0.77
CA GLN A 58 6.95 9.91 1.04
C GLN A 58 7.40 8.79 0.10
N LYS A 59 6.58 7.74 -0.07
CA LYS A 59 6.90 6.61 -0.96
C LYS A 59 7.15 7.06 -2.39
N ILE A 60 6.30 7.93 -2.93
CA ILE A 60 6.47 8.48 -4.29
C ILE A 60 7.79 9.26 -4.38
N LEU A 61 8.05 10.18 -3.43
CA LEU A 61 9.27 10.99 -3.43
C LEU A 61 10.56 10.17 -3.41
N VAL A 62 10.63 9.06 -2.65
CA VAL A 62 11.85 8.23 -2.63
C VAL A 62 11.99 7.30 -3.83
N THR A 63 10.95 7.12 -4.64
CA THR A 63 10.97 6.20 -5.81
C THR A 63 11.08 6.88 -7.15
N VAL A 64 10.72 8.16 -7.24
CA VAL A 64 10.84 8.95 -8.47
C VAL A 64 12.28 9.46 -8.56
N PRO A 65 13.01 9.18 -9.67
CA PRO A 65 14.33 9.76 -9.92
C PRO A 65 14.25 11.29 -10.02
N GLU A 66 15.33 11.99 -9.65
CA GLU A 66 15.48 13.44 -9.81
C GLU A 66 15.38 13.91 -11.28
#